data_AF-A0A3D0G2R1-F1
#
_entry.id   AF-A0A3D0G2R1-F1
#
_cell.length_a   1.000
_cell.length_b   1.000
_cell.length_c   1.000
_cell.angle_alpha   90.00
_cell.angle_beta   90.00
_cell.angle_gamma   90.00
#
_symmetry.space_group_name_H-M   'P 1'
#
loop_
_entity.id
_entity.type
_entity.pdbx_description
1 polymer ?
#
loop_
_entity_poly.entity_id
_entity_poly.type
_entity_poly.pdbx_seq_one_letter_code
_entity_poly.pdbx_strand_id
1 'polypeptide(L)' 'MDFALSEEQEAIFDMAFGFGQEHIAPFAQDWERQGTIPKE' A
#
# COMPACT_ATOMS: atom_id res chain seq x y z
N MET A 1 17.35 -18.07 -15.38
CA MET A 1 16.49 -17.95 -14.19
C MET A 1 15.40 -16.98 -14.57
N ASP A 2 14.14 -17.35 -14.33
CA ASP A 2 13.01 -16.45 -14.55
C ASP A 2 12.76 -15.68 -13.25
N PHE A 3 12.74 -14.35 -13.36
CA PHE A 3 12.54 -13.41 -12.24
C PHE A 3 11.23 -12.62 -12.40
N ALA A 4 10.45 -12.93 -13.43
CA ALA A 4 9.14 -12.32 -13.60
C ALA A 4 8.20 -12.75 -12.48
N LEU A 5 7.33 -11.83 -12.08
CA LEU A 5 6.23 -12.13 -11.18
C LEU A 5 5.19 -13.00 -11.90
N SER A 6 4.49 -13.83 -11.14
CA SER A 6 3.27 -14.45 -11.65
C SER A 6 2.15 -13.42 -11.79
N GLU A 7 1.16 -13.70 -12.63
CA GLU A 7 -0.02 -12.84 -12.78
C GLU A 7 -0.75 -12.60 -11.44
N GLU A 8 -0.80 -13.61 -10.57
CA GLU A 8 -1.36 -13.47 -9.22
C GLU A 8 -0.54 -12.50 -8.36
N GLN A 9 0.79 -12.54 -8.45
CA GLN A 9 1.66 -11.63 -7.72
C GLN A 9 1.52 -10.18 -8.22
N GLU A 10 1.38 -9.97 -9.53
CA GLU A 10 1.10 -8.66 -10.11
C GLU A 10 -0.27 -8.13 -9.65
N ALA A 11 -1.30 -8.97 -9.67
CA ALA A 11 -2.64 -8.57 -9.20
C ALA A 11 -2.67 -8.18 -7.72
N ILE A 12 -1.92 -8.89 -6.87
CA ILE A 12 -1.77 -8.54 -5.44
C ILE A 12 -1.03 -7.21 -5.30
N PHE A 13 0.02 -6.98 -6.10
CA PHE A 13 0.76 -5.72 -6.08
C PHE A 13 -0.14 -4.55 -6.47
N ASP A 14 -0.89 -4.66 -7.56
CA ASP A 14 -1.78 -3.60 -8.04
C ASP A 14 -2.86 -3.26 -7.02
N MET A 15 -3.45 -4.27 -6.38
CA MET A 15 -4.43 -4.08 -5.31
C MET A 15 -3.82 -3.35 -4.11
N ALA A 16 -2.64 -3.77 -3.64
CA ALA A 16 -1.96 -3.14 -2.51
C ALA A 16 -1.50 -1.71 -2.83
N PHE A 17 -1.02 -1.49 -4.05
CA PHE A 17 -0.61 -0.17 -4.53
C PHE A 17 -1.81 0.78 -4.58
N GLY A 18 -2.94 0.36 -5.17
CA GLY A 18 -4.17 1.15 -5.20
C GLY A 18 -4.67 1.51 -3.80
N PHE A 19 -4.72 0.53 -2.89
CA PHE A 19 -5.10 0.77 -1.50
C PHE A 19 -4.18 1.80 -0.82
N GLY A 20 -2.87 1.67 -1.02
CA GLY A 20 -1.90 2.61 -0.47
C GLY A 20 -2.10 4.03 -1.01
N GLN A 21 -2.36 4.17 -2.31
CA GLN A 21 -2.57 5.47 -2.94
C GLN A 21 -3.84 6.17 -2.45
N GLU A 22 -4.92 5.42 -2.24
CA GLU A 22 -6.23 5.98 -1.86
C GLU A 22 -6.40 6.15 -0.35
N HIS A 23 -5.91 5.20 0.45
CA HIS A 23 -6.20 5.12 1.89
C HIS A 23 -5.02 5.40 2.80
N ILE A 24 -3.78 5.40 2.30
CA ILE A 24 -2.59 5.63 3.13
C ILE A 24 -1.91 6.95 2.76
N ALA A 25 -1.61 7.16 1.47
CA ALA A 25 -0.82 8.30 1.00
C ALA A 25 -1.37 9.67 1.41
N PRO A 26 -2.70 9.92 1.39
CA PRO A 26 -3.24 11.23 1.81
C PRO A 26 -3.02 11.53 3.30
N PHE A 27 -2.85 10.51 4.14
CA PHE A 27 -2.81 10.65 5.61
C PHE A 27 -1.44 10.36 6.22
N ALA A 28 -0.51 9.80 5.45
CA ALA A 28 0.77 9.29 5.94
C ALA A 28 1.58 10.32 6.74
N GLN A 29 1.63 11.58 6.29
CA GLN A 29 2.36 12.64 6.98
C GLN A 29 1.76 12.97 8.36
N ASP A 30 0.44 12.94 8.47
CA ASP A 30 -0.23 13.24 9.73
C ASP A 30 -0.15 12.08 10.71
N TRP A 31 -0.22 10.84 10.23
CA TRP A 31 0.00 9.65 11.06
C TRP A 31 1.42 9.60 11.60
N GLU A 32 2.42 9.94 10.78
CA GLU A 32 3.81 10.03 11.22
C GLU A 32 3.97 11.07 12.34
N ARG A 33 3.36 12.26 12.19
CA ARG A 33 3.39 13.30 13.22
C ARG A 33 2.70 12.84 14.51
N GLN A 34 1.63 12.06 14.40
CA GLN A 34 0.88 11.52 15.54
C GLN A 34 1.57 10.31 16.18
N GLY A 35 2.48 9.64 15.48
CA GLY A 35 3.12 8.40 15.92
C GLY A 35 2.16 7.22 16.04
N THR A 36 1.01 7.26 15.37
CA THR A 36 -0.01 6.21 15.40
C THR A 36 -0.83 6.17 14.11
N ILE A 37 -1.37 5.00 13.78
CA ILE A 37 -2.30 4.81 12.67
C ILE A 37 -3.72 4.65 13.25
N PRO A 38 -4.68 5.50 12.86
CA PRO A 38 -6.09 5.36 13.24
C PRO A 38 -6.66 4.01 12.83
N LYS A 39 -7.54 3.43 13.66
CA LYS A 39 -8.17 2.11 13.44
C LYS A 39 -9.62 2.18 12.98
N GLU A 40 -10.15 3.39 12.86
CA GLU A 40 -11.54 3.66 12.54
C GLU A 40 -11.79 3.65 11.04
#